data_AF-A0A0E3V998-F1
#
_entry.id   AF-A0A0E3V998-F1
#
_cell.length_a   1.000
_cell.length_b   1.000
_cell.length_c   1.000
_cell.angle_alpha   90.00
_cell.angle_beta   90.00
_cell.angle_gamma   90.00
#
_symmetry.space_group_name_H-M   'P 1'
#
loop_
_entity.id
_entity.type
_entity.pdbx_description
1 polymer ?
#
loop_
_entity_poly.entity_id
_entity_poly.type
_entity_poly.pdbx_seq_one_letter_code
_entity_poly.pdbx_strand_id
1 'polypeptide(L)'
;MTYSITGVTVICPNCVIHNSRQVLLEQIEKIKSSVKANDDWDNLSDATPKLVSLIDGYGRAAIRVQYFAGIIPARVKSISFLNLAGANKNIEKEFQIRIKDFVQPNEWSLLFKYFQRRHVVAHSLGVIDQDYINNTGDTSIRVGQIIPLDVNEILNVIDISKKLALSLNSHLAS
;
A
#
# COMPACT_ATOMS: atom_id res chain seq x y z
N MET A 1 -28.57 17.00 7.79
CA MET A 1 -27.27 17.44 7.23
C MET A 1 -26.71 16.29 6.42
N THR A 2 -26.59 16.52 5.12
CA THR A 2 -26.13 15.54 4.12
C THR A 2 -24.61 15.48 4.17
N TYR A 3 -24.06 14.31 4.51
CA TYR A 3 -22.62 14.08 4.50
C TYR A 3 -22.23 13.49 3.15
N SER A 4 -21.63 14.30 2.27
CA SER A 4 -20.90 13.82 1.09
C SER A 4 -19.47 13.49 1.51
N ILE A 5 -19.23 12.23 1.87
CA ILE A 5 -17.90 11.71 2.18
C ILE A 5 -17.41 10.89 0.98
N THR A 6 -16.76 11.56 0.04
CA THR A 6 -15.83 10.91 -0.89
C THR A 6 -14.51 10.72 -0.15
N GLY A 7 -14.37 9.59 0.54
CA GLY A 7 -13.19 9.27 1.34
C GLY A 7 -13.56 8.41 2.54
N VAL A 8 -13.75 7.11 2.31
CA VAL A 8 -14.19 6.17 3.36
C VAL A 8 -13.03 5.91 4.34
N THR A 9 -12.83 6.84 5.27
CA THR A 9 -12.24 6.60 6.58
C THR A 9 -13.09 7.35 7.60
N VAL A 10 -14.04 6.64 8.22
CA VAL A 10 -14.92 7.19 9.25
C VAL A 10 -14.22 7.03 10.59
N ILE A 11 -13.83 8.14 11.21
CA ILE A 11 -13.47 8.16 12.63
C ILE A 11 -14.80 8.22 13.40
N CYS A 12 -15.13 7.18 14.16
CA CYS A 12 -16.26 7.23 15.09
C CYS A 12 -15.86 8.12 16.29
N PRO A 13 -16.54 9.26 16.53
CA PRO A 13 -16.18 10.19 17.60
C PRO A 13 -16.54 9.68 19.00
N ASN A 14 -17.28 8.57 19.13
CA ASN A 14 -17.76 8.07 20.42
C ASN A 14 -17.01 6.83 20.93
N CYS A 15 -16.30 6.09 20.06
CA CYS A 15 -15.76 4.77 20.44
C CYS A 15 -14.24 4.65 20.31
N VAL A 16 -13.56 5.53 19.56
CA VAL A 16 -12.12 5.37 19.23
C VAL A 16 -11.84 3.99 18.57
N ILE A 17 -12.86 3.34 17.98
CA ILE A 17 -12.69 2.09 17.24
C ILE A 17 -12.61 2.44 15.76
N HIS A 18 -11.41 2.27 15.22
CA HIS A 18 -11.10 2.48 13.82
C HIS A 18 -11.67 1.31 13.00
N ASN A 19 -12.69 1.53 12.18
CA ASN A 19 -13.15 0.51 11.23
C ASN A 19 -12.18 0.34 10.04
N SER A 20 -10.98 0.92 10.09
CA SER A 20 -9.98 0.86 9.02
C SER A 20 -9.63 -0.58 8.66
N ARG A 21 -9.61 -1.49 9.64
CA ARG A 21 -9.39 -2.92 9.38
C ARG A 21 -10.52 -3.51 8.56
N GLN A 22 -11.78 -3.23 8.92
CA GLN A 22 -12.93 -3.71 8.18
C GLN A 22 -12.93 -3.13 6.76
N VAL A 23 -12.74 -1.81 6.63
CA VAL A 23 -12.65 -1.12 5.32
C VAL A 23 -11.51 -1.68 4.47
N LEU A 24 -10.33 -1.91 5.06
CA LEU A 24 -9.19 -2.55 4.37
C LEU A 24 -9.59 -3.91 3.80
N LEU A 25 -10.19 -4.78 4.62
CA LEU A 25 -10.56 -6.14 4.22
C LEU A 25 -11.63 -6.12 3.12
N GLU A 26 -12.67 -5.31 3.27
CA GLU A 26 -13.73 -5.17 2.25
C GLU A 26 -13.20 -4.65 0.91
N GLN A 27 -12.32 -3.65 0.94
CA GLN A 27 -11.73 -3.08 -0.28
C GLN A 27 -10.73 -4.04 -0.93
N ILE A 28 -9.95 -4.79 -0.15
CA ILE A 28 -9.09 -5.86 -0.67
C ILE A 28 -9.92 -6.91 -1.42
N GLU A 29 -11.02 -7.39 -0.83
CA GLU A 29 -11.86 -8.39 -1.50
C GLU A 29 -12.50 -7.84 -2.79
N LYS A 30 -12.89 -6.56 -2.82
CA LYS A 30 -13.37 -5.91 -4.05
C LYS A 30 -12.30 -5.86 -5.14
N ILE A 31 -11.08 -5.42 -4.81
CA ILE A 31 -9.96 -5.39 -5.76
C ILE A 31 -9.66 -6.81 -6.26
N LYS A 32 -9.59 -7.77 -5.34
CA LYS A 32 -9.34 -9.19 -5.64
C LYS A 32 -10.38 -9.77 -6.59
N SER A 33 -11.65 -9.44 -6.37
CA SER A 33 -12.77 -9.88 -7.22
C SER A 33 -12.72 -9.23 -8.60
N SER A 34 -12.39 -7.93 -8.69
CA SER A 34 -12.21 -7.21 -9.96
C SER A 34 -11.10 -7.82 -10.81
N VAL A 35 -9.94 -8.10 -10.20
CA VAL A 35 -8.77 -8.69 -10.87
C VAL A 35 -9.04 -10.11 -11.37
N LYS A 36 -9.83 -10.90 -10.63
CA LYS A 36 -10.23 -12.25 -11.05
C LYS A 36 -11.27 -12.27 -12.16
N ALA A 37 -12.13 -11.25 -12.20
CA ALA A 37 -13.24 -11.19 -13.15
C ALA A 37 -12.80 -10.69 -14.53
N ASN A 38 -11.76 -9.86 -14.60
CA ASN A 38 -11.23 -9.32 -15.85
C ASN A 38 -9.70 -9.17 -15.76
N ASP A 39 -8.96 -9.78 -16.68
CA ASP A 39 -7.50 -9.74 -16.75
C ASP A 39 -6.96 -8.73 -17.77
N ASP A 40 -7.83 -7.95 -18.41
CA ASP A 40 -7.44 -6.89 -19.32
C ASP A 40 -6.55 -5.85 -18.64
N TRP A 41 -5.57 -5.34 -19.39
CA TRP A 41 -4.56 -4.42 -18.89
C TRP A 41 -5.16 -3.17 -18.23
N ASP A 42 -6.28 -2.64 -18.74
CA ASP A 42 -6.96 -1.48 -18.17
C ASP A 42 -7.50 -1.77 -16.75
N ASN A 43 -8.07 -2.95 -16.52
CA ASN A 43 -8.55 -3.34 -15.18
C ASN A 43 -7.36 -3.58 -14.22
N LEU A 44 -6.30 -4.25 -14.70
CA LEU A 44 -5.13 -4.52 -13.88
C LEU A 44 -4.35 -3.24 -13.52
N SER A 45 -4.24 -2.32 -14.48
CA SER A 45 -3.56 -1.03 -14.30
C SER A 45 -4.34 -0.09 -13.37
N ASP A 46 -5.67 -0.16 -13.35
CA ASP A 46 -6.54 0.54 -12.40
C ASP A 46 -6.52 -0.09 -10.99
N ALA A 47 -6.47 -1.42 -10.89
CA ALA A 47 -6.37 -2.14 -9.61
C ALA A 47 -5.07 -1.83 -8.85
N THR A 48 -3.96 -1.66 -9.58
CA THR A 48 -2.62 -1.39 -9.04
C THR A 48 -2.55 -0.16 -8.12
N PRO A 49 -2.89 1.07 -8.57
CA PRO A 49 -2.87 2.25 -7.73
C PRO A 49 -3.93 2.21 -6.62
N LYS A 50 -5.08 1.55 -6.85
CA LYS A 50 -6.11 1.35 -5.82
C LYS A 50 -5.57 0.55 -4.65
N LEU A 51 -4.88 -0.57 -4.92
CA LEU A 51 -4.26 -1.38 -3.87
C LEU A 51 -3.21 -0.57 -3.09
N VAL A 52 -2.26 0.07 -3.79
CA VAL A 52 -1.19 0.82 -3.12
C VAL A 52 -1.74 1.98 -2.28
N SER A 53 -2.76 2.68 -2.79
CA SER A 53 -3.41 3.78 -2.05
C SER A 53 -4.19 3.28 -0.83
N LEU A 54 -4.82 2.11 -0.92
CA LEU A 54 -5.50 1.48 0.20
C LEU A 54 -4.53 1.13 1.33
N ILE A 55 -3.35 0.59 0.99
CA ILE A 55 -2.31 0.26 1.98
C ILE A 55 -1.71 1.53 2.61
N ASP A 56 -1.46 2.58 1.82
CA ASP A 56 -1.01 3.88 2.35
C ASP A 56 -2.04 4.52 3.28
N GLY A 57 -3.31 4.53 2.90
CA GLY A 57 -4.40 5.02 3.75
C GLY A 57 -4.50 4.26 5.07
N TYR A 58 -4.42 2.93 5.02
CA TYR A 58 -4.46 2.09 6.22
C TYR A 58 -3.23 2.31 7.12
N GLY A 59 -2.02 2.31 6.56
CA GLY A 59 -0.80 2.53 7.33
C GLY A 59 -0.76 3.91 8.00
N ARG A 60 -1.18 4.96 7.28
CA ARG A 60 -1.31 6.31 7.86
C ARG A 60 -2.33 6.37 8.98
N ALA A 61 -3.44 5.66 8.84
CA ALA A 61 -4.45 5.54 9.90
C ALA A 61 -3.86 4.87 11.14
N ALA A 62 -3.13 3.77 10.99
CA ALA A 62 -2.46 3.08 12.10
C ALA A 62 -1.48 4.00 12.85
N ILE A 63 -0.66 4.76 12.13
CA ILE A 63 0.25 5.75 12.73
C ILE A 63 -0.51 6.88 13.42
N ARG A 64 -1.62 7.35 12.84
CA ARG A 64 -2.42 8.43 13.42
C ARG A 64 -3.02 8.05 14.78
N VAL A 65 -3.40 6.79 14.96
CA VAL A 65 -3.86 6.26 16.26
C VAL A 65 -2.77 6.41 17.32
N GLN A 66 -1.53 6.00 17.01
CA GLN A 66 -0.39 6.14 17.91
C GLN A 66 -0.10 7.59 18.27
N TYR A 67 -0.23 8.49 17.29
CA TYR A 67 -0.08 9.93 17.52
C TYR A 67 -1.13 10.48 18.48
N PHE A 68 -2.41 10.16 18.28
CA PHE A 68 -3.47 10.63 19.17
C PHE A 68 -3.39 10.03 20.58
N ALA A 69 -2.79 8.85 20.72
CA ALA A 69 -2.48 8.26 22.02
C ALA A 69 -1.29 8.94 22.73
N GLY A 70 -0.61 9.92 22.09
CA GLY A 70 0.55 10.61 22.65
C GLY A 70 1.84 9.78 22.65
N ILE A 71 1.85 8.64 21.95
CA ILE A 71 2.99 7.71 21.92
C ILE A 71 4.10 8.22 21.01
N ILE A 72 3.76 8.96 19.94
CA ILE A 72 4.72 9.44 18.94
C ILE A 72 4.65 10.94 18.65
N PRO A 73 5.76 11.58 18.23
CA PRO A 73 5.78 13.00 17.91
C PRO A 73 5.06 13.32 16.59
N ALA A 74 4.55 14.55 16.46
CA ALA A 74 3.76 15.00 15.30
C ALA A 74 4.44 14.81 13.94
N ARG A 75 5.79 14.86 13.89
CA ARG A 75 6.58 14.63 12.67
C ARG A 75 6.31 13.25 12.03
N VAL A 76 5.97 12.25 12.85
CA VAL A 76 5.77 10.85 12.45
C VAL A 76 4.42 10.64 11.76
N LYS A 77 3.44 11.54 11.96
CA LYS A 77 2.11 11.50 11.32
C LYS A 77 2.16 11.51 9.78
N SER A 78 3.27 11.99 9.21
CA SER A 78 3.42 12.20 7.76
C SER A 78 3.94 10.98 6.98
N ILE A 79 4.34 9.90 7.66
CA ILE A 79 4.89 8.70 7.01
C ILE A 79 3.92 8.20 5.94
N SER A 80 4.43 8.07 4.71
CA SER A 80 3.73 7.49 3.57
C SER A 80 4.23 6.07 3.34
N PHE A 81 3.32 5.16 3.01
CA PHE A 81 3.61 3.80 2.58
C PHE A 81 3.58 3.65 1.05
N LEU A 82 3.39 4.76 0.31
CA LEU A 82 3.57 4.77 -1.15
C LEU A 82 5.02 4.43 -1.55
N ASN A 83 5.99 4.81 -0.71
CA ASN A 83 7.37 4.37 -0.81
C ASN A 83 7.69 3.45 0.38
N LEU A 84 7.63 2.13 0.15
CA LEU A 84 7.84 1.14 1.21
C LEU A 84 9.25 1.19 1.83
N ALA A 85 10.29 1.51 1.05
CA ALA A 85 11.65 1.64 1.59
C ALA A 85 11.76 2.85 2.52
N GLY A 86 11.21 4.00 2.11
CA GLY A 86 11.12 5.19 2.94
C GLY A 86 10.28 4.97 4.19
N ALA A 87 9.14 4.28 4.05
CA ALA A 87 8.29 3.89 5.17
C ALA A 87 9.05 3.01 6.15
N ASN A 88 9.74 1.96 5.69
CA ASN A 88 10.53 1.08 6.54
C ASN A 88 11.58 1.86 7.34
N LYS A 89 12.36 2.71 6.67
CA LYS A 89 13.38 3.53 7.34
C LYS A 89 12.80 4.44 8.42
N ASN A 90 11.68 5.09 8.12
CA ASN A 90 11.05 6.02 9.06
C ASN A 90 10.40 5.29 10.24
N ILE A 91 9.78 4.14 9.99
CA ILE A 91 9.19 3.31 11.04
C ILE A 91 10.28 2.71 11.94
N GLU A 92 11.37 2.19 11.37
CA GLU A 92 12.51 1.67 12.12
C GLU A 92 13.12 2.73 13.03
N LYS A 93 13.29 3.96 12.51
CA LYS A 93 13.82 5.07 13.30
C LYS A 93 12.94 5.41 14.51
N GLU A 94 11.63 5.49 14.33
CA GLU A 94 10.72 6.03 15.35
C GLU A 94 10.16 4.95 16.28
N PHE A 95 10.05 3.70 15.83
CA PHE A 95 9.45 2.59 16.59
C PHE A 95 10.41 1.42 16.85
N GLN A 96 11.63 1.44 16.29
CA GLN A 96 12.58 0.32 16.38
C GLN A 96 12.04 -1.01 15.82
N ILE A 97 11.04 -0.93 14.93
CA ILE A 97 10.48 -2.07 14.19
C ILE A 97 10.74 -1.91 12.69
N ARG A 98 10.95 -3.02 11.99
CA ARG A 98 11.19 -2.99 10.54
C ARG A 98 10.03 -3.65 9.83
N ILE A 99 9.24 -2.88 9.07
CA ILE A 99 8.07 -3.41 8.35
C ILE A 99 8.45 -4.46 7.30
N LYS A 100 9.70 -4.40 6.80
CA LYS A 100 10.23 -5.42 5.90
C LYS A 100 10.33 -6.80 6.54
N ASP A 101 10.42 -6.88 7.88
CA ASP A 101 10.53 -8.13 8.62
C ASP A 101 9.14 -8.78 8.85
N PHE A 102 8.04 -8.10 8.49
CA PHE A 102 6.67 -8.64 8.59
C PHE A 102 6.33 -9.64 7.48
N VAL A 103 7.17 -9.69 6.46
CA VAL A 103 7.03 -10.54 5.27
C VAL A 103 8.38 -11.18 4.96
N GLN A 104 8.37 -12.23 4.14
CA GLN A 104 9.60 -12.89 3.71
C GLN A 104 10.44 -11.97 2.80
N PRO A 105 11.76 -12.16 2.69
CA PRO A 105 12.62 -11.29 1.87
C PRO A 105 12.22 -11.23 0.38
N ASN A 106 11.75 -12.35 -0.18
CA ASN A 106 11.22 -12.41 -1.54
C ASN A 106 9.87 -11.70 -1.67
N GLU A 107 8.97 -11.85 -0.69
CA GLU A 107 7.70 -11.13 -0.60
C GLU A 107 7.95 -9.61 -0.53
N TRP A 108 8.92 -9.17 0.27
CA TRP A 108 9.31 -7.77 0.37
C TRP A 108 9.83 -7.22 -0.97
N SER A 109 10.71 -7.96 -1.63
CA SER A 109 11.28 -7.57 -2.92
C SER A 109 10.20 -7.43 -3.99
N LEU A 110 9.23 -8.37 -4.00
CA LEU A 110 8.07 -8.32 -4.88
C LEU A 110 7.19 -7.10 -4.59
N LEU A 111 6.83 -6.86 -3.31
CA LEU A 111 6.06 -5.68 -2.92
C LEU A 111 6.75 -4.38 -3.32
N PHE A 112 8.04 -4.26 -3.03
CA PHE A 112 8.81 -3.08 -3.35
C PHE A 112 8.77 -2.77 -4.85
N LYS A 113 9.07 -3.77 -5.69
CA LYS A 113 9.00 -3.63 -7.15
C LYS A 113 7.58 -3.29 -7.60
N TYR A 114 6.57 -3.98 -7.07
CA TYR A 114 5.18 -3.74 -7.46
C TYR A 114 4.68 -2.34 -7.09
N PHE A 115 5.07 -1.82 -5.92
CA PHE A 115 4.70 -0.47 -5.50
C PHE A 115 5.31 0.60 -6.42
N GLN A 116 6.48 0.34 -7.02
CA GLN A 116 7.04 1.21 -8.06
C GLN A 116 6.22 1.18 -9.36
N ARG A 117 5.53 0.07 -9.66
CA ARG A 117 4.64 0.00 -10.84
C ARG A 117 3.50 0.99 -10.77
N ARG A 118 3.05 1.37 -9.56
CA ARG A 118 2.06 2.44 -9.36
C ARG A 118 2.49 3.72 -10.09
N HIS A 119 3.75 4.13 -9.93
CA HIS A 119 4.27 5.34 -10.56
C HIS A 119 4.10 5.26 -12.09
N VAL A 120 4.50 4.15 -12.68
CA VAL A 120 4.40 3.90 -14.12
C VAL A 120 2.95 3.92 -14.62
N VAL A 121 2.04 3.20 -13.96
CA VAL A 121 0.63 3.13 -14.41
C VAL A 121 -0.15 4.42 -14.13
N ALA A 122 0.14 5.12 -13.02
CA ALA A 122 -0.60 6.31 -12.62
C ALA A 122 -0.10 7.61 -13.28
N HIS A 123 1.18 7.68 -13.65
CA HIS A 123 1.80 8.91 -14.16
C HIS A 123 2.34 8.80 -15.58
N SER A 124 2.65 7.59 -16.04
CA SER A 124 3.28 7.36 -17.34
C SER A 124 2.39 6.56 -18.30
N LEU A 125 1.08 6.46 -18.03
CA LEU A 125 0.12 5.67 -18.82
C LEU A 125 0.57 4.22 -19.04
N GLY A 126 1.31 3.66 -18.09
CA GLY A 126 1.87 2.32 -18.20
C GLY A 126 3.22 2.23 -18.94
N VAL A 127 3.71 3.32 -19.53
CA VAL A 127 5.00 3.35 -20.24
C VAL A 127 6.14 3.47 -19.24
N ILE A 128 7.05 2.49 -19.25
CA ILE A 128 8.20 2.43 -18.35
C ILE A 128 9.14 3.59 -18.64
N ASP A 129 9.51 4.30 -17.57
CA ASP A 129 10.50 5.38 -17.58
C ASP A 129 11.83 4.97 -16.93
N GLN A 130 12.81 5.86 -17.02
CA GLN A 130 14.14 5.61 -16.45
C GLN A 130 14.09 5.56 -14.92
N ASP A 131 13.17 6.29 -14.29
CA ASP A 131 13.02 6.32 -12.83
C ASP A 131 12.59 4.94 -12.28
N TYR A 132 11.67 4.25 -12.97
CA TYR A 132 11.30 2.89 -12.61
C TYR A 132 12.49 1.94 -12.66
N ILE A 133 13.29 1.98 -13.74
CA ILE A 133 14.47 1.11 -13.89
C ILE A 133 15.52 1.41 -12.81
N ASN A 134 15.78 2.69 -12.56
CA ASN A 134 16.74 3.10 -11.53
C ASN A 134 16.32 2.66 -10.12
N ASN A 135 15.02 2.74 -9.82
CA ASN A 135 14.49 2.40 -8.50
C ASN A 135 14.37 0.89 -8.26
N THR A 136 14.07 0.12 -9.31
CA THR A 136 13.79 -1.32 -9.19
C THR A 136 14.97 -2.21 -9.57
N GLY A 137 15.89 -1.71 -10.41
CA GLY A 137 16.93 -2.51 -11.04
C GLY A 137 16.37 -3.59 -11.98
N ASP A 138 15.14 -3.45 -12.45
CA ASP A 138 14.49 -4.47 -13.28
C ASP A 138 15.10 -4.52 -14.68
N THR A 139 15.92 -5.54 -14.93
CA THR A 139 16.57 -5.75 -16.23
C THR A 139 15.72 -6.55 -17.22
N SER A 140 14.53 -7.03 -16.81
CA SER A 140 13.66 -7.84 -17.67
C SER A 140 12.81 -7.00 -18.63
N ILE A 141 12.74 -5.69 -18.40
CA ILE A 141 11.94 -4.73 -19.17
C ILE A 141 12.77 -3.50 -19.55
N ARG A 142 12.34 -2.78 -20.59
CA ARG A 142 13.07 -1.63 -21.16
C ARG A 142 12.22 -0.37 -21.08
N VAL A 143 12.91 0.78 -20.97
CA VAL A 143 12.29 2.10 -21.08
C VAL A 143 11.52 2.22 -22.39
N GLY A 144 10.33 2.81 -22.34
CA GLY A 144 9.43 2.98 -23.48
C GLY A 144 8.48 1.80 -23.74
N GLN A 145 8.63 0.67 -23.03
CA GLN A 145 7.68 -0.45 -23.11
C GLN A 145 6.49 -0.22 -22.16
N ILE A 146 5.33 -0.78 -22.51
CA ILE A 146 4.22 -0.89 -21.57
C ILE A 146 4.56 -1.92 -20.51
N ILE A 147 4.32 -1.58 -19.25
CA ILE A 147 4.59 -2.46 -18.13
C ILE A 147 3.66 -3.69 -18.18
N PRO A 148 4.21 -4.92 -18.17
CA PRO A 148 3.39 -6.11 -18.11
C PRO A 148 2.72 -6.23 -16.73
N LEU A 149 1.45 -6.58 -16.73
CA LEU A 149 0.67 -6.86 -15.53
C LEU A 149 0.10 -8.27 -15.64
N ASP A 150 0.27 -9.08 -14.60
CA ASP A 150 -0.17 -10.46 -14.55
C ASP A 150 -1.12 -10.67 -13.36
N VAL A 151 -2.26 -11.31 -13.62
CA VAL A 151 -3.30 -11.55 -12.61
C VAL A 151 -2.74 -12.26 -11.37
N ASN A 152 -1.92 -13.30 -11.56
CA ASN A 152 -1.41 -14.10 -10.44
C ASN A 152 -0.43 -13.29 -9.59
N GLU A 153 0.44 -12.48 -10.22
CA GLU A 153 1.32 -11.56 -9.54
C GLU A 153 0.52 -10.54 -8.72
N ILE A 154 -0.53 -9.94 -9.28
CA ILE A 154 -1.38 -8.97 -8.58
C ILE A 154 -2.08 -9.62 -7.39
N LEU A 155 -2.66 -10.81 -7.57
CA LEU A 155 -3.32 -11.56 -6.49
C LEU A 155 -2.34 -11.89 -5.37
N ASN A 156 -1.11 -12.30 -5.70
CA ASN A 156 -0.06 -12.54 -4.73
C ASN A 156 0.32 -11.25 -3.98
N VAL A 157 0.49 -10.14 -4.69
CA VAL A 157 0.79 -8.83 -4.08
C VAL A 157 -0.33 -8.34 -3.19
N ILE A 158 -1.60 -8.58 -3.53
CA ILE A 158 -2.75 -8.28 -2.66
C ILE A 158 -2.62 -9.04 -1.33
N ASP A 159 -2.34 -10.34 -1.38
CA ASP A 159 -2.27 -11.19 -0.20
C ASP A 159 -1.05 -10.83 0.70
N ILE A 160 0.10 -10.53 0.10
CA ILE A 160 1.28 -10.05 0.84
C ILE A 160 1.02 -8.65 1.43
N SER A 161 0.38 -7.75 0.68
CA SER A 161 0.04 -6.40 1.14
C SER A 161 -0.92 -6.44 2.34
N LYS A 162 -1.90 -7.35 2.29
CA LYS A 162 -2.82 -7.63 3.40
C LYS A 162 -2.05 -8.07 4.65
N LYS A 163 -1.14 -9.04 4.50
CA LYS A 163 -0.29 -9.53 5.58
C LYS A 163 0.52 -8.39 6.21
N LEU A 164 1.23 -7.61 5.38
CA LEU A 164 2.02 -6.47 5.86
C LEU A 164 1.18 -5.44 6.61
N ALA A 165 0.01 -5.07 6.07
CA ALA A 165 -0.89 -4.11 6.69
C ALA A 165 -1.40 -4.60 8.06
N LEU A 166 -1.85 -5.85 8.15
CA LEU A 166 -2.33 -6.41 9.41
C LEU A 166 -1.21 -6.54 10.45
N SER A 167 -0.02 -6.97 10.04
CA SER A 167 1.16 -7.06 10.91
C SER A 167 1.58 -5.70 11.46
N LEU A 168 1.50 -4.63 10.66
CA LEU A 168 1.81 -3.28 11.11
C LEU A 168 0.96 -2.86 12.31
N ASN A 169 -0.35 -3.10 12.27
CA ASN A 169 -1.22 -2.72 13.37
C ASN A 169 -0.94 -3.52 14.65
N SER A 170 -0.63 -4.81 14.53
CA SER A 170 -0.27 -5.65 15.68
C SER A 170 1.01 -5.17 16.37
N HIS A 171 2.03 -4.76 15.63
CA HIS A 171 3.32 -4.29 16.18
C HIS A 171 3.28 -2.84 16.67
N LEU A 172 2.39 -2.01 16.13
CA LEU A 172 2.22 -0.63 16.60
C LEU A 172 1.31 -0.54 17.84
N ALA A 173 0.43 -1.52 18.05
CA ALA A 173 -0.46 -1.57 19.21
C ALA A 173 0.17 -2.24 20.46
N SER A 174 1.44 -2.67 20.36
CA SER A 174 2.24 -3.22 21.47
C SER A 174 3.02 -2.13 22.18
#